data_AF-A0A3B0RHB8-F1
#
_entry.id   AF-A0A3B0RHB8-F1
#
_cell.length_a   1.000
_cell.length_b   1.000
_cell.length_c   1.000
_cell.angle_alpha   90.00
_cell.angle_beta   90.00
_cell.angle_gamma   90.00
#
_symmetry.space_group_name_H-M   'P 1'
#
loop_
_entity.id
_entity.type
_entity.pdbx_description
1 polymer ?
#
loop_
_entity_poly.entity_id
_entity_poly.type
_entity_poly.pdbx_seq_one_letter_code
_entity_poly.pdbx_strand_id
1 'polypeptide(L)'
;MTHFLVTDDNPSGYKLEDILKIIRKDIFLRTTKIMEDDRPEAQTVMDNNIKILGLLSEAVATAENSTAMLRKSFGPSRDGKPRIGS
;
A
#
# COMPACT_ATOMS: atom_id res chain seq x y z
N MET A 1 -5.49 -5.41 -17.66
CA MET A 1 -5.50 -6.43 -16.59
C MET A 1 -4.45 -6.08 -15.57
N THR A 2 -4.81 -5.93 -14.29
CA THR A 2 -3.83 -5.66 -13.22
C THR A 2 -3.26 -6.99 -12.71
N HIS A 3 -1.95 -7.08 -12.61
CA HIS A 3 -1.30 -8.33 -12.15
C HIS A 3 -1.50 -8.60 -10.66
N PHE A 4 -1.47 -7.55 -9.83
CA PHE A 4 -1.45 -7.71 -8.38
C PHE A 4 -2.77 -7.35 -7.70
N LEU A 5 -3.50 -6.39 -8.25
CA LEU A 5 -4.71 -5.86 -7.62
C LEU A 5 -5.93 -6.69 -8.01
N VAL A 6 -6.88 -6.76 -7.07
CA VAL A 6 -8.17 -7.39 -7.31
C VAL A 6 -8.94 -6.63 -8.39
N THR A 7 -9.36 -7.36 -9.42
CA THR A 7 -10.23 -6.92 -10.51
C THR A 7 -11.14 -8.05 -10.91
N ASP A 8 -12.13 -7.80 -11.78
CA ASP A 8 -12.97 -8.88 -12.33
C ASP A 8 -12.12 -9.96 -13.03
N ASP A 9 -11.06 -9.54 -13.72
CA ASP A 9 -10.09 -10.43 -14.37
C ASP A 9 -9.06 -11.06 -13.42
N ASN A 10 -9.02 -10.64 -12.15
CA ASN A 10 -8.07 -11.12 -11.14
C ASN A 10 -8.74 -11.19 -9.75
N PRO A 11 -9.69 -12.12 -9.55
CA PRO A 11 -10.49 -12.18 -8.33
C PRO A 11 -9.66 -12.59 -7.10
N SER A 12 -8.51 -13.23 -7.30
CA SER A 12 -7.55 -13.60 -6.24
C SER A 12 -6.50 -12.53 -5.95
N GLY A 13 -6.59 -11.35 -6.60
CA GLY A 13 -5.69 -10.24 -6.37
C GLY A 13 -5.80 -9.64 -4.97
N TYR A 14 -4.82 -8.82 -4.60
CA TYR A 14 -4.80 -8.12 -3.33
C TYR A 14 -5.57 -6.80 -3.39
N LYS A 15 -6.04 -6.32 -2.24
CA LYS A 15 -6.42 -4.92 -2.12
C LYS A 15 -5.16 -4.05 -2.11
N LEU A 16 -5.30 -2.80 -2.55
CA LEU A 16 -4.18 -1.87 -2.62
C LEU A 16 -3.55 -1.64 -1.23
N GLU A 17 -4.38 -1.43 -0.21
CA GLU A 17 -3.92 -1.24 1.16
C GLU A 17 -3.10 -2.43 1.69
N ASP A 18 -3.40 -3.65 1.26
CA ASP A 18 -2.69 -4.85 1.71
C ASP A 18 -1.29 -4.92 1.11
N ILE A 19 -1.15 -4.62 -0.19
CA ILE A 19 0.17 -4.55 -0.85
C ILE A 19 1.00 -3.43 -0.24
N LEU A 20 0.42 -2.24 -0.05
CA LEU A 20 1.14 -1.11 0.51
C LEU A 20 1.64 -1.40 1.93
N LYS A 21 0.85 -2.12 2.75
CA LYS A 21 1.27 -2.58 4.08
C LYS A 21 2.44 -3.56 4.01
N ILE A 22 2.46 -4.48 3.04
CA ILE A 22 3.57 -5.42 2.82
C ILE A 22 4.85 -4.64 2.46
N ILE A 23 4.76 -3.71 1.50
CA ILE A 23 5.91 -2.89 1.09
C ILE A 23 6.42 -2.05 2.27
N ARG A 24 5.52 -1.42 3.03
CA ARG A 24 5.87 -0.64 4.22
C ARG A 24 6.63 -1.47 5.25
N LYS A 25 6.17 -2.70 5.52
CA LYS A 25 6.87 -3.63 6.42
C LYS A 25 8.29 -3.92 5.93
N ASP A 26 8.46 -4.23 4.64
CA ASP A 26 9.76 -4.59 4.09
C ASP A 26 10.75 -3.41 4.10
N ILE A 27 10.28 -2.20 3.80
CA ILE A 27 11.10 -0.99 3.91
C ILE A 27 11.50 -0.74 5.36
N PHE A 28 10.56 -0.88 6.31
CA PHE A 28 10.86 -0.72 7.72
C PHE A 28 11.96 -1.69 8.18
N LEU A 29 11.84 -2.98 7.84
CA LEU A 29 12.85 -4.01 8.16
C LEU A 29 14.21 -3.76 7.50
N ARG A 30 14.26 -3.11 6.34
CA ARG A 30 15.54 -2.70 5.72
C ARG A 30 16.14 -1.49 6.41
N THR A 31 15.30 -0.55 6.81
CA THR A 31 15.68 0.69 7.51
C THR A 31 16.36 0.38 8.84
N THR A 32 15.83 -0.60 9.60
CA THR A 32 16.46 -1.02 10.87
C THR A 32 17.86 -1.63 10.70
N LYS A 33 18.23 -2.12 9.51
CA LYS A 33 19.57 -2.71 9.28
C LYS A 33 20.68 -1.67 9.16
N ILE A 34 20.34 -0.41 8.92
CA ILE A 34 21.29 0.68 8.71
C ILE A 34 21.16 1.77 9.79
N MET A 35 20.44 1.50 10.88
CA MET A 35 20.08 2.52 11.87
C MET A 35 21.21 3.00 12.76
N GLU A 36 22.28 2.22 12.88
CA GLU A 36 23.48 2.56 13.65
C GLU A 36 24.67 2.94 12.75
N ASP A 37 24.43 3.13 11.44
CA ASP A 37 25.47 3.47 10.48
C ASP A 37 25.58 4.99 10.31
N ASP A 38 26.59 5.58 10.95
CA ASP A 38 26.81 7.03 10.98
C ASP A 38 27.42 7.61 9.70
N ARG A 39 27.69 6.79 8.68
CA ARG A 39 28.21 7.29 7.40
C ARG A 39 27.19 8.20 6.72
N PRO A 40 27.60 9.34 6.13
CA PRO A 40 26.67 10.28 5.50
C PRO A 40 25.73 9.65 4.45
N GLU A 41 26.22 8.66 3.71
CA GLU A 41 25.45 7.93 2.71
C GLU A 41 24.34 7.09 3.37
N ALA A 42 24.65 6.43 4.49
CA ALA A 42 23.68 5.63 5.23
C ALA A 42 22.61 6.52 5.88
N GLN A 43 23.00 7.66 6.45
CA GLN A 43 22.08 8.66 6.99
C GLN A 43 21.15 9.22 5.90
N THR A 44 21.67 9.50 4.70
CA THR A 44 20.84 9.94 3.56
C THR A 44 19.81 8.88 3.15
N VAL A 45 20.21 7.59 3.11
CA VAL A 45 19.28 6.49 2.80
C VAL A 45 18.23 6.32 3.91
N MET A 46 18.62 6.48 5.18
CA MET A 46 17.71 6.47 6.33
C MET A 46 16.63 7.55 6.20
N ASP A 47 17.01 8.80 5.95
CA ASP A 47 16.08 9.92 5.79
C ASP A 47 15.08 9.68 4.64
N ASN A 48 15.58 9.16 3.52
CA ASN A 48 14.73 8.79 2.38
C ASN A 48 13.73 7.69 2.75
N ASN A 49 14.18 6.65 3.46
CA ASN A 49 13.29 5.58 3.89
C ASN A 49 12.22 6.07 4.87
N ILE A 50 12.58 6.92 5.84
CA ILE A 50 11.63 7.53 6.78
C ILE A 50 10.56 8.33 6.01
N LYS A 51 10.98 9.14 5.04
CA LYS A 51 10.05 9.90 4.17
C LYS A 51 9.12 8.97 3.39
N ILE A 52 9.64 7.90 2.78
CA ILE A 52 8.84 6.92 2.04
C ILE A 52 7.85 6.21 2.96
N LEU A 53 8.26 5.84 4.18
CA LEU A 53 7.37 5.21 5.17
C LEU A 53 6.21 6.12 5.59
N GLY A 54 6.46 7.44 5.69
CA GLY A 54 5.42 8.44 5.89
C GLY A 54 4.40 8.45 4.74
N LEU A 55 4.89 8.59 3.50
CA LEU A 55 4.05 8.58 2.30
C LEU A 55 3.24 7.28 2.15
N LEU A 56 3.85 6.13 2.44
CA LEU A 56 3.15 4.84 2.43
C LEU A 56 2.05 4.77 3.49
N SER A 57 2.24 5.41 4.64
CA SER A 57 1.22 5.44 5.69
C SER A 57 0.02 6.30 5.28
N GLU A 58 0.26 7.45 4.65
CA GLU A 58 -0.80 8.28 4.04
C GLU A 58 -1.53 7.54 2.91
N ALA A 59 -0.79 6.85 2.05
CA ALA A 59 -1.36 6.07 0.95
C ALA A 59 -2.23 4.91 1.45
N VAL A 60 -1.78 4.19 2.50
CA VAL A 60 -2.58 3.13 3.14
C VAL A 60 -3.88 3.70 3.70
N ALA A 61 -3.82 4.79 4.47
CA ALA A 61 -5.01 5.41 5.04
C ALA A 61 -5.99 5.88 3.95
N THR A 62 -5.46 6.45 2.87
CA THR A 62 -6.25 6.90 1.71
C THR A 62 -6.92 5.72 1.00
N ALA A 63 -6.21 4.61 0.80
CA ALA A 63 -6.75 3.39 0.19
C ALA A 63 -7.83 2.74 1.07
N GLU A 64 -7.61 2.64 2.38
CA GLU A 64 -8.59 2.13 3.33
C GLU A 64 -9.86 2.99 3.37
N ASN A 65 -9.70 4.32 3.35
CA ASN A 65 -10.82 5.25 3.25
C ASN A 65 -11.61 5.03 1.95
N SER A 66 -10.92 4.85 0.82
CA SER A 66 -11.56 4.56 -0.47
C SER A 66 -12.35 3.25 -0.43
N THR A 67 -11.76 2.18 0.13
CA THR A 67 -12.44 0.89 0.35
C THR A 67 -13.68 1.05 1.23
N ALA A 68 -13.58 1.81 2.32
CA ALA A 68 -14.70 2.09 3.22
C ALA A 68 -15.81 2.89 2.53
N MET A 69 -15.46 3.91 1.74
CA MET A 69 -16.39 4.72 0.97
C MET A 69 -17.16 3.90 -0.07
N LEU A 70 -16.45 3.02 -0.79
CA LEU A 70 -17.09 2.09 -1.73
C LEU A 70 -18.04 1.14 -1.03
N ARG A 71 -17.63 0.57 0.11
CA ARG A 71 -18.48 -0.33 0.90
C ARG A 71 -19.71 0.37 1.44
N LYS A 72 -19.57 1.60 1.94
CA LYS A 72 -20.67 2.42 2.45
C LYS A 72 -21.67 2.76 1.35
N SER A 73 -21.19 3.10 0.15
CA SER A 73 -22.04 3.63 -0.92
C SER A 73 -22.68 2.54 -1.78
N PHE A 74 -21.99 1.40 -1.98
CA PHE A 74 -22.40 0.35 -2.92
C PHE A 74 -22.53 -1.04 -2.27
N GLY A 75 -22.22 -1.17 -0.97
CA GLY A 75 -22.21 -2.45 -0.28
C GLY A 75 -20.96 -3.29 -0.57
N PRO A 76 -20.98 -4.59 -0.23
CA PRO A 76 -19.86 -5.50 -0.50
C PRO A 76 -19.62 -5.66 -2.00
N SER A 77 -18.37 -5.97 -2.37
CA SER A 77 -18.03 -6.33 -3.76
C SER A 77 -18.84 -7.54 -4.20
N ARG A 78 -19.27 -7.55 -5.47
CA ARG A 78 -19.96 -8.68 -6.11
C ARG A 78 -19.13 -9.12 -7.30
N ASP A 79 -18.91 -10.42 -7.45
CA ASP A 79 -18.08 -10.96 -8.53
C ASP A 79 -18.60 -10.54 -9.90
N GLY A 80 -17.70 -10.06 -10.76
CA GLY A 80 -17.98 -9.70 -12.15
C GLY A 80 -18.82 -8.42 -12.31
N LYS A 81 -18.96 -7.58 -11.28
CA LYS A 81 -19.64 -6.29 -11.37
C LYS A 81 -18.80 -5.17 -10.75
N PRO A 82 -18.31 -4.21 -11.54
CA PRO A 82 -17.58 -3.06 -10.98
C PRO A 82 -18.51 -2.25 -10.07
N ARG A 83 -17.97 -1.76 -8.95
CA ARG A 83 -18.68 -0.85 -8.03
C ARG A 83 -18.72 0.59 -8.56
N ILE A 84 -17.66 1.01 -9.25
CA ILE A 84 -17.52 2.30 -9.94
C ILE A 84 -16.78 2.02 -11.24
N GLY A 85 -17.14 2.75 -12.29
CA GLY A 85 -16.57 2.57 -13.63
C GLY A 85 -17.37 1.58 -14.46
N SER A 86 -16.92 1.42 -15.71
CA SER A 86 -17.48 0.52 -16.72
C SER A 86 -16.47 -0.56 -17.07
#